data_AF-A0A7V3BIH6-F1
#
_entry.id   AF-A0A7V3BIH6-F1
#
_cell.length_a   1.000
_cell.length_b   1.000
_cell.length_c   1.000
_cell.angle_alpha   90.00
_cell.angle_beta   90.00
_cell.angle_gamma   90.00
#
_symmetry.space_group_name_H-M   'P 1'
#
loop_
_entity.id
_entity.type
_entity.pdbx_description
1 polymer ?
#
loop_
_entity_poly.entity_id
_entity_poly.type
_entity_poly.pdbx_seq_one_letter_code
_entity_poly.pdbx_strand_id
1 'polypeptide(L)'
;MTEEQRQELIRLLQQGEDIAPEWARILFPPEKREYELVYHGKEREEDILANTLAVPLQPVRTFGKNDEGWHNMLIFGDNLQVMKSLLELKKAGQLCNADGTSGARLVYIDPPFATKQEFRGTQDQEAYQDKIAGAEFLEFLRKRLVLIRELLAEDGSVYVHLDTKKVHYVKVLLDEVFGESNFI
;
A
#
# COMPACT_ATOMS: atom_id res chain seq x y z
N MET A 1 -5.26 31.92 -2.10
CA MET A 1 -6.15 31.91 -3.28
C MET A 1 -6.45 33.35 -3.69
N THR A 2 -6.20 33.71 -4.95
CA THR A 2 -6.57 35.02 -5.51
C THR A 2 -8.05 35.05 -5.94
N GLU A 3 -8.57 36.23 -6.27
CA GLU A 3 -9.98 36.37 -6.70
C GLU A 3 -10.25 35.70 -8.05
N GLU A 4 -9.34 35.84 -9.02
CA GLU A 4 -9.43 35.15 -10.32
C GLU A 4 -9.40 33.63 -10.15
N GLN A 5 -8.51 33.12 -9.29
CA GLN A 5 -8.43 31.70 -8.96
C GLN A 5 -9.73 31.16 -8.35
N ARG A 6 -10.36 31.95 -7.46
CA ARG A 6 -11.65 31.62 -6.86
C ARG A 6 -12.74 31.54 -7.92
N GLN A 7 -12.80 32.50 -8.84
CA GLN A 7 -13.81 32.53 -9.89
C GLN A 7 -13.66 31.36 -10.87
N GLU A 8 -12.44 30.98 -11.23
CA GLU A 8 -12.20 29.82 -12.10
C GLU A 8 -12.60 28.50 -11.41
N LEU A 9 -12.28 28.33 -10.13
CA LEU A 9 -12.71 27.16 -9.35
C LEU A 9 -14.23 27.04 -9.27
N ILE A 10 -14.93 28.16 -9.06
CA ILE A 10 -16.40 28.20 -9.06
C ILE A 10 -16.95 27.80 -10.43
N ARG A 11 -16.33 28.29 -11.52
CA ARG A 11 -16.73 27.95 -12.90
C ARG A 11 -16.61 26.44 -13.15
N LEU A 12 -15.47 25.83 -12.81
CA LEU A 12 -15.22 24.40 -12.97
C LEU A 12 -16.26 23.56 -12.20
N LEU A 13 -16.49 23.91 -10.93
CA LEU A 13 -17.46 23.25 -10.06
C LEU A 13 -18.90 23.35 -10.60
N GLN A 14 -19.29 24.50 -11.15
CA GLN A 14 -20.62 24.70 -11.73
C GLN A 14 -20.83 23.90 -13.03
N GLN A 15 -19.76 23.62 -13.77
CA GLN A 15 -19.80 22.85 -15.01
C GLN A 15 -19.66 21.34 -14.78
N GLY A 16 -19.35 20.92 -13.54
CA GLY A 16 -19.11 19.52 -13.21
C GLY A 16 -17.81 18.98 -13.80
N GLU A 17 -16.84 19.87 -14.09
CA GLU A 17 -15.52 19.48 -14.58
C GLU A 17 -14.62 19.03 -13.40
N ASP A 18 -13.72 18.09 -13.66
CA ASP A 18 -12.73 17.64 -12.68
C ASP A 18 -11.77 18.78 -12.32
N ILE A 19 -11.48 18.94 -11.03
CA ILE A 19 -10.53 19.93 -10.54
C ILE A 19 -9.12 19.34 -10.61
N ALA A 20 -8.20 20.05 -11.27
CA ALA A 20 -6.82 19.61 -11.38
C ALA A 20 -6.12 19.48 -10.01
N PRO A 21 -5.23 18.48 -9.81
CA PRO A 21 -4.60 18.21 -8.50
C PRO A 21 -3.79 19.39 -7.92
N GLU A 22 -3.30 20.31 -8.75
CA GLU A 22 -2.60 21.52 -8.27
C GLU A 22 -3.45 22.39 -7.33
N TRP A 23 -4.78 22.36 -7.47
CA TRP A 23 -5.70 23.12 -6.62
C TRP A 23 -5.81 22.56 -5.20
N ALA A 24 -5.47 21.29 -4.99
CA ALA A 24 -5.56 20.65 -3.68
C ALA A 24 -4.77 21.40 -2.61
N ARG A 25 -3.57 21.88 -2.94
CA ARG A 25 -2.72 22.65 -2.00
C ARG A 25 -3.23 24.05 -1.69
N ILE A 26 -4.04 24.63 -2.57
CA ILE A 26 -4.63 25.96 -2.39
C ILE A 26 -5.91 25.86 -1.56
N LEU A 27 -6.73 24.83 -1.81
CA LEU A 27 -7.99 24.57 -1.13
C LEU A 27 -7.79 23.93 0.25
N PHE A 28 -6.81 23.04 0.36
CA PHE A 28 -6.45 22.30 1.56
C PHE A 28 -4.94 22.50 1.81
N PRO A 29 -4.52 23.69 2.29
CA PRO A 29 -3.12 23.95 2.56
C PRO A 29 -2.61 22.93 3.58
N PRO A 30 -1.51 22.20 3.27
CA PRO A 30 -1.04 21.14 4.14
C PRO A 30 -0.57 21.75 5.47
N GLU A 31 -1.06 21.22 6.58
CA GLU A 31 -0.60 21.60 7.92
C GLU A 31 0.87 21.22 8.15
N LYS A 32 1.37 20.23 7.40
CA LYS A 32 2.75 19.72 7.46
C LYS A 32 3.61 20.25 6.31
N ARG A 33 4.83 20.68 6.63
CA ARG A 33 5.86 21.12 5.66
C ARG A 33 6.63 19.95 5.02
N GLU A 34 5.99 18.81 4.85
CA GLU A 34 6.62 17.57 4.39
C GLU A 34 6.36 17.33 2.90
N TYR A 35 7.22 16.55 2.26
CA TYR A 35 7.06 16.13 0.87
C TYR A 35 6.10 14.94 0.81
N GLU A 36 5.23 14.90 -0.21
CA GLU A 36 4.23 13.83 -0.38
C GLU A 36 4.23 13.31 -1.83
N LEU A 37 4.14 11.99 -1.99
CA LEU A 37 3.90 11.36 -3.27
C LEU A 37 2.39 11.33 -3.58
N VAL A 38 1.96 12.06 -4.60
CA VAL A 38 0.54 12.14 -5.00
C VAL A 38 0.33 11.47 -6.35
N TYR A 39 -0.73 10.66 -6.46
CA TYR A 39 -1.16 10.03 -7.69
C TYR A 39 -2.66 9.73 -7.66
N HIS A 40 -3.26 9.52 -8.85
CA HIS A 40 -4.68 9.23 -8.99
C HIS A 40 -5.05 7.90 -8.30
N GLY A 41 -6.15 7.89 -7.55
CA GLY A 41 -6.66 6.69 -6.87
C GLY A 41 -5.93 6.33 -5.56
N LYS A 42 -5.06 7.20 -5.03
CA LYS A 42 -4.43 7.00 -3.72
C LYS A 42 -5.48 7.04 -2.62
N GLU A 43 -5.74 5.91 -1.96
CA GLU A 43 -6.71 5.82 -0.86
C GLU A 43 -6.14 6.40 0.43
N ARG A 44 -6.98 6.69 1.42
CA ARG A 44 -6.46 6.99 2.76
C ARG A 44 -6.06 5.69 3.45
N GLU A 45 -5.03 5.73 4.32
CA GLU A 45 -4.64 4.54 5.07
C GLU A 45 -5.79 3.99 5.94
N GLU A 46 -6.59 4.88 6.52
CA GLU A 46 -7.75 4.48 7.33
C GLU A 46 -8.78 3.74 6.48
N ASP A 47 -9.01 4.18 5.24
CA ASP A 47 -9.95 3.56 4.31
C ASP A 47 -9.43 2.18 3.87
N ILE A 48 -8.12 2.04 3.62
CA ILE A 48 -7.50 0.74 3.31
C ILE A 48 -7.74 -0.24 4.46
N LEU A 49 -7.46 0.19 5.69
CA LEU A 49 -7.60 -0.65 6.88
C LEU A 49 -9.06 -1.01 7.16
N ALA A 50 -10.00 -0.08 6.97
CA ALA A 50 -11.41 -0.29 7.24
C ALA A 50 -12.11 -1.11 6.15
N ASN A 51 -11.82 -0.83 4.88
CA ASN A 51 -12.54 -1.41 3.74
C ASN A 51 -11.95 -2.73 3.26
N THR A 52 -10.70 -3.06 3.63
CA THR A 52 -10.16 -4.39 3.35
C THR A 52 -10.89 -5.43 4.19
N LEU A 53 -11.57 -6.36 3.52
CA LEU A 53 -12.31 -7.43 4.15
C LEU A 53 -11.39 -8.57 4.58
N ALA A 54 -11.54 -9.02 5.82
CA ALA A 54 -10.95 -10.27 6.28
C ALA A 54 -11.67 -11.46 5.65
N VAL A 55 -10.91 -12.49 5.30
CA VAL A 55 -11.44 -13.75 4.78
C VAL A 55 -11.19 -14.90 5.78
N PRO A 56 -12.12 -15.85 5.93
CA PRO A 56 -11.89 -16.99 6.81
C PRO A 56 -10.74 -17.87 6.27
N LEU A 57 -9.84 -18.28 7.16
CA LEU A 57 -8.78 -19.24 6.83
C LEU A 57 -9.29 -20.67 7.11
N GLN A 58 -9.32 -21.50 6.07
CA GLN A 58 -9.74 -22.89 6.19
C GLN A 58 -8.53 -23.84 6.01
N PRO A 59 -8.27 -24.75 6.96
CA PRO A 59 -7.25 -25.78 6.78
C PRO A 59 -7.63 -26.71 5.63
N VAL A 60 -6.76 -26.79 4.61
CA VAL A 60 -6.93 -27.69 3.46
C VAL A 60 -6.06 -28.94 3.61
N ARG A 61 -4.83 -28.76 4.06
CA ARG A 61 -3.85 -29.83 4.18
C ARG A 61 -2.83 -29.53 5.28
N THR A 62 -2.41 -30.60 5.94
CA THR A 62 -1.35 -30.58 6.96
C THR A 62 -0.22 -31.50 6.51
N PHE A 63 1.02 -31.05 6.71
CA PHE A 63 2.23 -31.80 6.37
C PHE A 63 3.08 -32.01 7.63
N GLY A 64 3.48 -33.25 7.91
CA GLY A 64 4.28 -33.60 9.10
C GLY A 64 3.44 -33.96 10.32
N LYS A 65 4.10 -34.05 11.49
CA LYS A 65 3.43 -34.21 12.78
C LYS A 65 3.26 -32.83 13.40
N ASN A 66 2.02 -32.47 13.70
CA ASN A 66 1.70 -31.26 14.43
C ASN A 66 1.71 -31.60 15.92
N ASP A 67 2.86 -31.41 16.56
CA ASP A 67 2.94 -31.40 18.02
C ASP A 67 2.21 -30.16 18.56
N GLU A 68 1.89 -30.11 19.85
CA GLU A 68 1.22 -28.94 20.44
C GLU A 68 2.11 -27.69 20.34
N GLY A 69 1.72 -26.71 19.52
CA GLY A 69 2.48 -25.47 19.38
C GLY A 69 2.19 -24.68 18.10
N TRP A 70 3.17 -23.89 17.68
CA TRP A 70 3.10 -23.06 16.48
C TRP A 70 3.34 -23.89 15.22
N HIS A 71 2.58 -23.59 14.16
CA HIS A 71 2.67 -24.29 12.88
C HIS A 71 3.03 -23.31 11.78
N ASN A 72 3.94 -23.74 10.89
CA ASN A 72 4.19 -23.03 9.65
C ASN A 72 2.91 -23.06 8.80
N MET A 73 2.52 -21.91 8.26
CA MET A 73 1.32 -21.77 7.44
C MET A 73 1.70 -21.51 5.99
N LEU A 74 1.08 -22.25 5.07
CA LEU A 74 1.03 -21.91 3.65
C LEU A 74 -0.41 -21.52 3.32
N ILE A 75 -0.62 -20.25 2.98
CA ILE A 75 -1.94 -19.69 2.72
C ILE A 75 -2.09 -19.41 1.23
N PHE A 76 -3.15 -19.95 0.63
CA PHE A 76 -3.52 -19.68 -0.76
C PHE A 76 -4.69 -18.69 -0.79
N GLY A 77 -4.51 -17.57 -1.49
CA GLY A 77 -5.53 -16.52 -1.62
C GLY A 77 -4.92 -15.17 -2.02
N ASP A 78 -5.76 -14.15 -2.16
CA ASP A 78 -5.28 -12.78 -2.33
C ASP A 78 -4.59 -12.31 -1.04
N ASN A 79 -3.34 -11.88 -1.16
CA ASN A 79 -2.51 -11.53 -0.01
C ASN A 79 -3.05 -10.34 0.79
N LEU A 80 -3.77 -9.40 0.19
CA LEU A 80 -4.30 -8.23 0.92
C LEU A 80 -5.39 -8.67 1.90
N GLN A 81 -6.32 -9.52 1.45
CA GLN A 81 -7.37 -10.08 2.29
C GLN A 81 -6.81 -11.05 3.35
N VAL A 82 -5.82 -11.87 2.97
CA VAL A 82 -5.13 -12.76 3.91
C VAL A 82 -4.42 -11.97 5.01
N MET A 83 -3.68 -10.92 4.66
CA MET A 83 -3.01 -10.05 5.64
C MET A 83 -4.01 -9.38 6.58
N LYS A 84 -5.19 -9.00 6.08
CA LYS A 84 -6.26 -8.49 6.94
C LYS A 84 -6.72 -9.54 7.96
N SER A 85 -6.89 -10.80 7.55
CA SER A 85 -7.21 -11.88 8.48
C SER A 85 -6.09 -12.14 9.50
N LEU A 86 -4.83 -12.10 9.07
CA LEU A 86 -3.68 -12.21 9.98
C LEU A 86 -3.64 -11.05 10.99
N LEU A 87 -4.07 -9.85 10.59
CA LEU A 87 -4.14 -8.70 11.47
C LEU A 87 -5.21 -8.89 12.55
N GLU A 88 -6.36 -9.49 12.21
CA GLU A 88 -7.36 -9.86 13.22
C GLU A 88 -6.84 -10.94 14.18
N LEU A 89 -6.05 -11.91 13.70
CA LEU A 89 -5.36 -12.87 14.58
C LEU A 89 -4.34 -12.17 15.51
N LYS A 90 -3.59 -11.18 15.01
CA LYS A 90 -2.67 -10.37 15.81
C LYS A 90 -3.41 -9.64 16.91
N LYS A 91 -4.52 -8.97 16.60
CA LYS A 91 -5.39 -8.28 17.58
C LYS A 91 -5.97 -9.23 18.62
N ALA A 92 -6.28 -10.46 18.23
CA ALA A 92 -6.74 -11.52 19.15
C ALA A 92 -5.61 -12.14 19.98
N GLY A 93 -4.35 -11.72 19.81
CA GLY A 93 -3.19 -12.27 20.52
C GLY A 93 -2.74 -13.65 20.01
N GLN A 94 -3.17 -14.05 18.81
CA GLN A 94 -2.89 -15.37 18.22
C GLN A 94 -1.71 -15.36 17.23
N LEU A 95 -1.32 -14.18 16.74
CA LEU A 95 -0.12 -14.00 15.92
C LEU A 95 1.03 -13.47 16.80
N CYS A 96 1.74 -14.37 17.46
CA CYS A 96 2.82 -14.06 18.39
C CYS A 96 4.06 -14.92 18.16
N ASN A 97 5.23 -14.38 18.50
CA ASN A 97 6.51 -15.08 18.50
C ASN A 97 6.65 -15.95 19.76
N ALA A 98 7.65 -16.82 19.78
CA ALA A 98 7.92 -17.72 20.91
C ALA A 98 8.23 -16.99 22.24
N ASP A 99 8.73 -15.76 22.16
CA ASP A 99 8.98 -14.88 23.31
C ASP A 99 7.75 -14.06 23.75
N GLY A 100 6.60 -14.24 23.09
CA GLY A 100 5.36 -13.54 23.35
C GLY A 100 5.19 -12.22 22.58
N THR A 101 6.19 -11.77 21.82
CA THR A 101 6.10 -10.54 21.03
C THR A 101 5.01 -10.67 19.96
N SER A 102 4.10 -9.71 19.87
CA SER A 102 3.00 -9.73 18.91
C SER A 102 3.44 -9.29 17.51
N GLY A 103 2.98 -10.00 16.48
CA GLY A 103 3.26 -9.68 15.07
C GLY A 103 4.51 -10.34 14.49
N ALA A 104 4.77 -10.05 13.22
CA ALA A 104 5.89 -10.62 12.48
C ALA A 104 7.19 -9.83 12.71
N ARG A 105 8.27 -10.50 13.08
CA ARG A 105 9.59 -9.85 13.23
C ARG A 105 10.31 -9.64 11.89
N LEU A 106 9.96 -10.43 10.89
CA LEU A 106 10.55 -10.33 9.56
C LEU A 106 9.47 -10.55 8.51
N VAL A 107 9.38 -9.62 7.57
CA VAL A 107 8.61 -9.76 6.34
C VAL A 107 9.55 -9.61 5.16
N TYR A 108 9.50 -10.55 4.22
CA TYR A 108 10.21 -10.46 2.95
C TYR A 108 9.20 -10.53 1.81
N ILE A 109 9.25 -9.56 0.90
CA ILE A 109 8.40 -9.54 -0.29
C ILE A 109 9.22 -9.29 -1.56
N ASP A 110 8.82 -9.98 -2.62
CA ASP A 110 9.33 -9.79 -3.97
C ASP A 110 8.14 -9.50 -4.90
N PRO A 111 7.66 -8.24 -4.92
CA PRO A 111 6.48 -7.89 -5.70
C PRO A 111 6.80 -7.95 -7.20
N PRO A 112 5.83 -8.30 -8.06
CA PRO A 112 6.07 -8.38 -9.50
C PRO A 112 6.38 -6.99 -10.06
N PHE A 113 7.67 -6.71 -10.31
CA PHE A 113 8.07 -5.50 -11.01
C PHE A 113 7.57 -5.60 -12.42
N ALA A 114 6.70 -4.66 -12.81
CA ALA A 114 6.08 -4.56 -14.13
C ALA A 114 7.13 -4.50 -15.26
N THR A 115 7.73 -5.64 -15.59
CA THR A 115 8.51 -5.89 -16.78
C THR A 115 7.50 -6.00 -17.91
N LYS A 116 7.18 -4.85 -18.50
CA LYS A 116 6.34 -4.71 -19.70
C LYS A 116 6.59 -5.87 -20.69
N GLN A 117 5.71 -6.86 -20.69
CA GLN A 117 5.37 -7.60 -21.89
C GLN A 117 3.91 -7.26 -22.18
N GLU A 118 3.72 -6.64 -23.35
CA GLU A 118 2.43 -6.26 -23.96
C GLU A 118 1.82 -5.02 -23.28
N PHE A 119 1.59 -3.88 -23.93
CA PHE A 119 0.85 -3.65 -25.17
C PHE A 119 1.43 -2.43 -25.93
N ARG A 120 1.51 -2.52 -27.26
CA ARG A 120 1.90 -1.42 -28.19
C ARG A 120 0.65 -0.63 -28.58
N GLY A 121 0.68 0.70 -28.51
CA GLY A 121 -0.40 1.52 -29.06
C GLY A 121 -0.10 3.01 -29.08
N THR A 122 0.18 3.59 -30.26
CA THR A 122 0.23 5.03 -30.61
C THR A 122 0.69 6.05 -29.54
N GLN A 123 1.83 6.68 -29.82
CA GLN A 123 2.71 7.49 -28.94
C GLN A 123 2.06 8.47 -27.95
N ASP A 124 0.91 9.09 -28.25
CA ASP A 124 0.27 10.06 -27.33
C ASP A 124 -0.58 9.40 -26.23
N GLN A 125 -1.07 8.17 -26.44
CA GLN A 125 -1.85 7.42 -25.45
C GLN A 125 -0.96 6.54 -24.54
N GLU A 126 0.22 6.14 -25.01
CA GLU A 126 1.15 5.29 -24.25
C GLU A 126 1.61 5.95 -22.95
N ALA A 127 1.96 7.24 -22.99
CA ALA A 127 2.46 7.94 -21.80
C ALA A 127 1.41 8.11 -20.70
N TYR A 128 0.14 8.32 -21.09
CA TYR A 128 -0.97 8.42 -20.13
C TYR A 128 -1.31 7.05 -19.53
N GLN A 129 -1.41 6.00 -20.37
CA GLN A 129 -1.64 4.64 -19.91
C GLN A 129 -0.51 4.11 -19.01
N ASP A 130 0.75 4.41 -19.34
CA ASP A 130 1.90 4.05 -18.51
C ASP A 130 1.87 4.72 -17.13
N LYS A 131 1.43 5.98 -17.06
CA LYS A 131 1.28 6.71 -15.79
C LYS A 131 0.16 6.11 -14.95
N ILE A 132 -0.98 5.76 -15.56
CA ILE A 132 -2.09 5.08 -14.87
C ILE A 132 -1.63 3.72 -14.35
N ALA A 133 -1.03 2.88 -15.21
CA ALA A 133 -0.49 1.59 -14.79
C ALA A 133 0.59 1.74 -13.70
N GLY A 134 1.36 2.82 -13.76
CA GLY A 134 2.30 3.20 -12.71
C GLY A 134 1.63 3.50 -11.38
N ALA A 135 0.61 4.35 -11.37
CA ALA A 135 -0.15 4.73 -10.18
C ALA A 135 -0.91 3.54 -9.57
N GLU A 136 -1.54 2.72 -10.40
CA GLU A 136 -2.25 1.50 -9.97
C GLU A 136 -1.28 0.49 -9.32
N PHE A 137 -0.10 0.29 -9.90
CA PHE A 137 0.94 -0.55 -9.29
C PHE A 137 1.40 -0.01 -7.94
N LEU A 138 1.62 1.30 -7.84
CA LEU A 138 2.03 1.93 -6.59
C LEU A 138 0.95 1.78 -5.53
N GLU A 139 -0.32 2.01 -5.84
CA GLU A 139 -1.41 1.81 -4.88
C GLU A 139 -1.58 0.34 -4.51
N PHE A 140 -1.48 -0.57 -5.49
CA PHE A 140 -1.50 -2.01 -5.25
C PHE A 140 -0.46 -2.42 -4.20
N LEU A 141 0.77 -1.94 -4.33
CA LEU A 141 1.84 -2.23 -3.37
C LEU A 141 1.62 -1.48 -2.06
N ARG A 142 1.22 -0.20 -2.09
CA ARG A 142 1.03 0.62 -0.89
C ARG A 142 -0.01 0.03 0.05
N LYS A 143 -1.16 -0.42 -0.47
CA LYS A 143 -2.20 -1.10 0.32
C LYS A 143 -1.66 -2.29 1.12
N ARG A 144 -0.72 -3.02 0.52
CA ARG A 144 -0.06 -4.18 1.14
C ARG A 144 0.97 -3.75 2.17
N LEU A 145 1.77 -2.73 1.86
CA LEU A 145 2.75 -2.17 2.79
C LEU A 145 2.08 -1.62 4.05
N VAL A 146 0.93 -0.95 3.92
CA VAL A 146 0.13 -0.46 5.07
C VAL A 146 -0.27 -1.63 5.98
N LEU A 147 -0.79 -2.74 5.43
CA LEU A 147 -1.11 -3.91 6.27
C LEU A 147 0.14 -4.60 6.83
N ILE A 148 1.24 -4.66 6.09
CA ILE A 148 2.50 -5.20 6.56
C ILE A 148 2.98 -4.41 7.79
N ARG A 149 2.92 -3.08 7.77
CA ARG A 149 3.26 -2.24 8.93
C ARG A 149 2.45 -2.63 10.16
N GLU A 150 1.13 -2.76 10.01
CA GLU A 150 0.26 -3.16 11.13
C GLU A 150 0.53 -4.59 11.62
N LEU A 151 1.05 -5.47 10.75
CA LEU A 151 1.41 -6.85 11.09
C LEU A 151 2.79 -6.98 11.74
N LEU A 152 3.72 -6.06 11.50
CA LEU A 152 5.06 -6.11 12.08
C LEU A 152 5.03 -6.05 13.61
N ALA A 153 5.97 -6.74 14.24
CA ALA A 153 6.32 -6.50 15.64
C ALA A 153 6.98 -5.12 15.79
N GLU A 154 7.02 -4.59 17.01
CA GLU A 154 7.68 -3.30 17.29
C GLU A 154 9.18 -3.31 16.94
N ASP A 155 9.83 -4.47 17.04
CA ASP A 155 11.21 -4.71 16.65
C ASP A 155 11.34 -5.41 15.28
N GLY A 156 10.26 -5.41 14.50
CA GLY A 156 10.18 -6.08 13.22
C GLY A 156 10.77 -5.28 12.07
N SER A 157 11.12 -5.99 10.99
CA SER A 157 11.65 -5.39 9.76
C SER A 157 10.96 -5.95 8.52
N VAL A 158 10.88 -5.13 7.48
CA VAL A 158 10.41 -5.53 6.15
C VAL A 158 11.53 -5.33 5.13
N TYR A 159 11.76 -6.37 4.33
CA TYR A 159 12.67 -6.34 3.19
C TYR A 159 11.85 -6.47 1.91
N VAL A 160 12.06 -5.50 1.01
CA VAL A 160 11.41 -5.47 -0.30
C VAL A 160 12.50 -5.65 -1.34
N HIS A 161 12.46 -6.75 -2.09
CA HIS A 161 13.29 -6.89 -3.28
C HIS A 161 12.84 -5.85 -4.30
N LEU A 162 13.75 -5.13 -4.97
CA LEU A 162 13.41 -4.04 -5.89
C LEU A 162 14.18 -4.13 -7.20
N ASP A 163 13.48 -3.94 -8.33
CA ASP A 163 14.12 -3.66 -9.62
C ASP A 163 14.43 -2.16 -9.80
N THR A 164 15.48 -1.92 -10.58
CA THR A 164 15.99 -0.60 -11.01
C THR A 164 14.92 0.36 -11.52
N LYS A 165 13.86 -0.13 -12.19
CA LYS A 165 12.83 0.74 -12.78
C LYS A 165 11.86 1.35 -11.76
N LYS A 166 11.66 0.68 -10.62
CA LYS A 166 10.65 1.05 -9.63
C LYS A 166 11.24 1.42 -8.28
N VAL A 167 12.53 1.15 -8.07
CA VAL A 167 13.25 1.38 -6.80
C VAL A 167 12.97 2.75 -6.18
N HIS A 168 13.02 3.83 -6.97
CA HIS A 168 12.83 5.19 -6.44
C HIS A 168 11.41 5.44 -5.93
N TYR A 169 10.40 5.03 -6.70
CA TYR A 169 9.00 5.21 -6.32
C TYR A 169 8.62 4.34 -5.13
N VAL A 170 9.10 3.09 -5.10
CA VAL A 170 8.83 2.18 -3.98
C VAL A 170 9.58 2.61 -2.72
N LYS A 171 10.80 3.16 -2.83
CA LYS A 171 11.51 3.74 -1.68
C LYS A 171 10.71 4.89 -1.05
N VAL A 172 10.20 5.81 -1.86
CA VAL A 172 9.38 6.92 -1.36
C VAL A 172 8.08 6.40 -0.72
N LEU A 173 7.47 5.35 -1.27
CA LEU A 173 6.32 4.69 -0.63
C LEU A 173 6.68 4.04 0.71
N LEU A 174 7.85 3.41 0.81
CA LEU A 174 8.31 2.84 2.08
C LEU A 174 8.54 3.94 3.12
N ASP A 175 9.11 5.07 2.72
CA ASP A 175 9.31 6.22 3.61
C ASP A 175 7.99 6.83 4.07
N GLU A 176 6.99 6.89 3.18
CA GLU A 176 5.64 7.33 3.52
C GLU A 176 4.99 6.41 4.56
N VAL A 177 5.04 5.08 4.34
CA VAL A 177 4.31 4.11 5.17
C VAL A 177 5.03 3.84 6.50
N PHE A 178 6.35 3.69 6.47
CA PHE A 178 7.17 3.28 7.63
C PHE A 178 7.91 4.44 8.28
N GLY A 179 8.00 5.61 7.64
CA GLY A 179 8.78 6.74 8.10
C GLY A 179 10.24 6.66 7.66
N GLU A 180 10.76 7.76 7.10
CA GLU A 180 12.14 7.87 6.61
C GLU A 180 13.19 7.52 7.68
N SER A 181 12.94 7.88 8.95
CA SER A 181 13.85 7.61 10.07
C SER A 181 14.02 6.12 10.40
N ASN A 182 13.11 5.27 9.91
CA ASN A 182 13.13 3.83 10.15
C ASN A 182 13.82 3.05 9.01
N PHE A 183 14.42 3.74 8.04
CA PHE A 183 15.23 3.12 6.99
C PHE A 183 16.58 2.64 7.55
N ILE A 184 16.99 1.42 7.16
CA ILE A 184 18.20 0.72 7.62
C ILE A 184 19.22 0.61 6.49
#